data_AF-A0A6A5VZ96-F1
#
_entry.id   AF-A0A6A5VZ96-F1
#
_cell.length_a   1.000
_cell.length_b   1.000
_cell.length_c   1.000
_cell.angle_alpha   90.00
_cell.angle_beta   90.00
_cell.angle_gamma   90.00
#
_symmetry.space_group_name_H-M   'P 1'
#
loop_
_entity.id
_entity.type
_entity.pdbx_description
1 polymer ?
#
loop_
_entity_poly.entity_id
_entity_poly.type
_entity_poly.pdbx_seq_one_letter_code
_entity_poly.pdbx_strand_id
1 'polypeptide(L)'
;MDNRIQYPTGFSLKDIVSAGNTGLVCLDAASNTVVKSPHDNSKEDSIEVERRIYERFQRDGGHRGLLQYHGPYESGIRLEYAPKWNLSNFLRKHAETSSQQRLQWAQQVTDALCFVHRANVIHGDLTWNNILLTDELDAKLADFAGSSLDGSALMIAVDSSHEYPGPLLSIKADLFALGSVLYSIMTGALPYQDLLQEGKEDEIKFLYEGGMFPETETVGPIGAIIMKCWQAKYDSAVDVHTEIEEAIVKHKSTISVQQCPSNSPSCS
;
A
#
# COMPACT_ATOMS: atom_id res chain seq x y z
N MET A 1 37.32 2.19 1.75
CA MET A 1 36.70 1.42 0.64
C MET A 1 35.93 2.42 -0.19
N ASP A 2 36.14 2.42 -1.51
CA ASP A 2 35.63 3.45 -2.42
C ASP A 2 34.09 3.39 -2.45
N ASN A 3 33.44 4.43 -1.93
CA ASN A 3 31.99 4.47 -1.68
C ASN A 3 31.22 4.80 -2.98
N ARG A 4 31.57 4.15 -4.08
CA ARG A 4 30.92 4.38 -5.39
C ARG A 4 29.65 3.55 -5.45
N ILE A 5 28.52 4.25 -5.56
CA ILE A 5 27.23 3.68 -5.92
C ILE A 5 27.44 2.83 -7.18
N GLN A 6 27.10 1.54 -7.10
CA GLN A 6 27.11 0.63 -8.24
C GLN A 6 25.77 0.74 -8.96
N TYR A 7 25.81 1.18 -10.21
CA TYR A 7 24.63 1.24 -11.07
C TYR A 7 24.49 -0.06 -11.86
N PRO A 8 23.27 -0.54 -12.12
CA PRO A 8 23.07 -1.65 -13.05
C PRO A 8 23.61 -1.31 -14.44
N THR A 9 24.02 -2.31 -15.20
CA THR A 9 24.60 -2.06 -16.54
C THR A 9 23.64 -1.27 -17.41
N GLY A 10 24.11 -0.18 -18.00
CA GLY A 10 23.33 0.70 -18.87
C GLY A 10 22.66 1.88 -18.16
N PHE A 11 22.76 1.98 -16.83
CA PHE A 11 22.16 3.06 -16.05
C PHE A 11 23.20 3.98 -15.42
N SER A 12 22.75 5.16 -15.03
CA SER A 12 23.55 6.20 -14.39
C SER A 12 22.69 7.02 -13.41
N LEU A 13 23.31 7.98 -12.74
CA LEU A 13 22.65 8.86 -11.76
C LEU A 13 21.38 9.53 -12.28
N LYS A 14 21.34 9.89 -13.57
CA LYS A 14 20.18 10.58 -14.19
C LYS A 14 18.95 9.67 -14.29
N ASP A 15 19.15 8.36 -14.22
CA ASP A 15 18.11 7.36 -14.42
C ASP A 15 17.49 6.94 -13.08
N ILE A 16 18.08 7.33 -11.94
CA ILE A 16 17.53 7.01 -10.60
C ILE A 16 16.20 7.73 -10.41
N VAL A 17 15.15 6.94 -10.14
CA VAL A 17 13.88 7.45 -9.66
C VAL A 17 13.73 7.23 -8.16
N SER A 18 14.26 6.17 -7.58
CA SER A 18 14.20 5.98 -6.13
C SER A 18 15.45 5.32 -5.59
N ALA A 19 15.79 5.63 -4.36
CA ALA A 19 16.80 4.93 -3.57
C ALA A 19 16.15 4.58 -2.23
N GLY A 20 15.88 3.30 -2.01
CA GLY A 20 15.21 2.80 -0.82
C GLY A 20 16.15 1.95 0.04
N ASN A 21 15.60 1.39 1.13
CA ASN A 21 16.33 0.55 2.07
C ASN A 21 16.89 -0.75 1.46
N THR A 22 16.31 -1.20 0.35
CA THR A 22 16.63 -2.49 -0.27
C THR A 22 17.38 -2.34 -1.59
N GLY A 23 17.39 -1.15 -2.19
CA GLY A 23 18.03 -0.98 -3.49
C GLY A 23 17.80 0.35 -4.17
N LEU A 24 18.46 0.46 -5.33
CA LEU A 24 18.26 1.54 -6.29
C LEU A 24 17.17 1.14 -7.27
N VAL A 25 16.32 2.09 -7.64
CA VAL A 25 15.31 1.95 -8.69
C VAL A 25 15.66 2.92 -9.80
N CYS A 26 16.00 2.38 -10.97
CA CYS A 26 16.39 3.13 -12.15
C CYS A 26 15.31 3.01 -13.24
N LEU A 27 14.89 4.14 -13.81
CA LEU A 27 13.97 4.20 -14.95
C LEU A 27 14.70 3.86 -16.25
N ASP A 28 14.22 2.85 -16.95
CA ASP A 28 14.53 2.60 -18.34
C ASP A 28 13.46 3.27 -19.22
N ALA A 29 13.73 4.50 -19.63
CA ALA A 29 12.81 5.29 -20.43
C ALA A 29 12.51 4.68 -21.81
N ALA A 30 13.40 3.84 -22.36
CA ALA A 30 13.20 3.23 -23.67
C ALA A 30 12.13 2.15 -23.64
N SER A 31 12.05 1.41 -22.53
CA SER A 31 11.04 0.36 -22.33
C SER A 31 9.87 0.77 -21.44
N ASN A 32 9.92 1.98 -20.86
CA ASN A 32 8.97 2.47 -19.85
C ASN A 32 8.80 1.51 -18.66
N THR A 33 9.93 0.98 -18.18
CA THR A 33 10.01 0.08 -17.02
C THR A 33 11.03 0.58 -16.03
N VAL A 34 11.03 0.04 -14.81
CA VAL A 34 12.07 0.27 -13.82
C VAL A 34 12.87 -0.99 -13.55
N VAL A 35 14.15 -0.80 -13.26
CA VAL A 35 15.04 -1.84 -12.74
C VAL A 35 15.30 -1.54 -11.27
N LYS A 36 14.92 -2.47 -10.40
CA LYS A 36 15.27 -2.45 -8.98
C LYS A 36 16.45 -3.37 -8.77
N SER A 37 17.53 -2.85 -8.18
CA SER A 37 18.77 -3.60 -7.96
C SER A 37 19.29 -3.37 -6.55
N PRO A 38 19.95 -4.36 -5.94
CA PRO A 38 20.47 -4.23 -4.59
C PRO A 38 21.50 -3.10 -4.51
N HIS A 39 21.49 -2.34 -3.42
CA HIS A 39 22.46 -1.26 -3.21
C HIS A 39 23.87 -1.83 -2.91
N ASP A 40 23.91 -2.99 -2.25
CA ASP A 40 25.10 -3.77 -1.97
C ASP A 40 24.73 -5.25 -1.73
N ASN A 41 25.75 -6.10 -1.59
CA ASN A 41 25.58 -7.55 -1.43
C ASN A 41 24.73 -7.94 -0.20
N SER A 42 24.60 -7.09 0.82
CA SER A 42 23.77 -7.39 2.00
C SER A 42 22.27 -7.36 1.72
N LYS A 43 21.86 -6.81 0.57
CA LYS A 43 20.46 -6.69 0.16
C LYS A 43 20.06 -7.67 -0.94
N GLU A 44 20.99 -8.51 -1.41
CA GLU A 44 20.71 -9.52 -2.44
C GLU A 44 19.60 -10.49 -2.01
N ASP A 45 19.58 -10.93 -0.75
CA ASP A 45 18.55 -11.83 -0.22
C ASP A 45 17.14 -11.21 -0.30
N SER A 46 17.00 -9.92 0.03
CA SER A 46 15.72 -9.20 -0.06
C SER A 46 15.21 -9.09 -1.49
N ILE A 47 16.11 -8.80 -2.44
CA ILE A 47 15.76 -8.75 -3.87
C ILE A 47 15.42 -10.13 -4.41
N GLU A 48 16.11 -11.17 -3.95
CA GLU A 48 15.83 -12.56 -4.30
C GLU A 48 14.46 -13.03 -3.78
N VAL A 49 14.09 -12.66 -2.54
CA VAL A 49 12.74 -12.89 -2.01
C VAL A 49 11.69 -12.19 -2.86
N GLU A 50 11.89 -10.90 -3.16
CA GLU A 50 10.97 -10.12 -4.00
C GLU A 50 10.82 -10.73 -5.40
N ARG A 51 11.92 -11.16 -6.02
CA ARG A 51 11.92 -11.87 -7.31
C ARG A 51 11.04 -13.11 -7.26
N ARG A 52 11.24 -13.97 -6.25
CA ARG A 52 10.45 -15.22 -6.07
C ARG A 52 8.98 -14.94 -5.85
N ILE A 53 8.64 -13.85 -5.15
CA ILE A 53 7.26 -13.40 -4.94
C ILE A 53 6.62 -13.00 -6.27
N TYR A 54 7.27 -12.15 -7.07
CA TYR A 54 6.74 -11.75 -8.37
C TYR A 54 6.63 -12.90 -9.37
N GLU A 55 7.58 -13.84 -9.38
CA GLU A 55 7.50 -15.06 -10.19
C GLU A 55 6.29 -15.92 -9.80
N ARG A 56 5.99 -16.00 -8.49
CA ARG A 56 4.77 -16.67 -8.02
C ARG A 56 3.52 -15.94 -8.46
N PHE A 57 3.46 -14.61 -8.30
CA PHE A 57 2.32 -13.82 -8.74
C PHE A 57 2.05 -14.01 -10.24
N GLN A 58 3.09 -14.00 -11.07
CA GLN A 58 2.96 -14.22 -12.51
C GLN A 58 2.44 -15.62 -12.83
N ARG A 59 2.95 -16.66 -12.15
CA ARG A 59 2.46 -18.04 -12.31
C ARG A 59 0.99 -18.18 -11.91
N ASP A 60 0.56 -17.42 -10.91
CA ASP A 60 -0.81 -17.44 -10.38
C ASP A 60 -1.75 -16.49 -11.17
N GLY A 61 -1.32 -16.02 -12.35
CA GLY A 61 -2.11 -15.23 -13.31
C GLY A 61 -1.93 -13.71 -13.22
N GLY A 62 -1.16 -13.23 -12.24
CA GLY A 62 -0.95 -11.80 -11.98
C GLY A 62 -2.18 -11.10 -11.40
N HIS A 63 -2.02 -9.81 -11.07
CA HIS A 63 -3.09 -8.98 -10.54
C HIS A 63 -2.95 -7.53 -10.99
N ARG A 64 -4.06 -6.89 -11.39
CA ARG A 64 -4.06 -5.50 -11.91
C ARG A 64 -3.52 -4.48 -10.90
N GLY A 65 -3.79 -4.73 -9.61
CA GLY A 65 -3.35 -3.88 -8.50
C GLY A 65 -1.93 -4.16 -8.02
N LEU A 66 -1.14 -4.91 -8.79
CA LEU A 66 0.30 -5.10 -8.57
C LEU A 66 1.07 -4.54 -9.78
N LEU A 67 2.35 -4.24 -9.59
CA LEU A 67 3.24 -3.92 -10.70
C LEU A 67 3.43 -5.14 -11.59
N GLN A 68 3.40 -4.93 -12.91
CA GLN A 68 3.75 -5.99 -13.86
C GLN A 68 5.24 -6.38 -13.70
N TYR A 69 5.50 -7.68 -13.60
CA TYR A 69 6.86 -8.24 -13.57
C TYR A 69 7.35 -8.58 -14.98
N HIS A 70 8.54 -8.09 -15.33
CA HIS A 70 9.17 -8.28 -16.64
C HIS A 70 10.36 -9.25 -16.62
N GLY A 71 10.64 -9.87 -15.47
CA GLY A 71 11.73 -10.83 -15.31
C GLY A 71 12.93 -10.29 -14.52
N PRO A 72 13.96 -11.14 -14.33
CA PRO A 72 15.20 -10.75 -13.68
C PRO A 72 16.01 -9.77 -14.56
N TYR A 73 16.81 -8.93 -13.92
CA TYR A 73 17.78 -8.07 -14.59
C TYR A 73 19.06 -8.02 -13.76
N GLU A 74 20.10 -8.74 -14.18
CA GLU A 74 21.32 -8.94 -13.39
C GLU A 74 21.01 -9.52 -12.00
N SER A 75 21.50 -8.91 -10.91
CA SER A 75 21.14 -9.24 -9.53
C SER A 75 19.81 -8.61 -9.07
N GLY A 76 19.11 -7.94 -9.98
CA GLY A 76 17.87 -7.21 -9.74
C GLY A 76 16.65 -7.78 -10.46
N ILE A 77 15.59 -6.98 -10.47
CA ILE A 77 14.32 -7.28 -11.12
C ILE A 77 13.85 -6.11 -11.98
N ARG A 78 13.11 -6.41 -13.04
CA ARG A 78 12.45 -5.41 -13.88
C ARG A 78 10.95 -5.40 -13.65
N LEU A 79 10.41 -4.20 -13.40
CA LEU A 79 9.01 -3.98 -13.05
C LEU A 79 8.40 -2.86 -13.92
N GLU A 80 7.07 -2.86 -14.00
CA GLU A 80 6.29 -1.74 -14.53
C GLU A 80 6.69 -0.41 -13.89
N TYR A 81 6.77 0.66 -14.69
CA TYR A 81 6.96 2.00 -14.17
C TYR A 81 5.62 2.65 -13.82
N ALA A 82 5.50 3.16 -12.59
CA ALA A 82 4.35 3.93 -12.11
C ALA A 82 4.71 5.42 -11.99
N PRO A 83 4.37 6.26 -12.99
CA PRO A 83 4.92 7.60 -13.17
C PRO A 83 4.40 8.66 -12.20
N LYS A 84 3.29 8.40 -11.49
CA LYS A 84 2.73 9.32 -10.48
C LYS A 84 3.31 9.10 -9.08
N TRP A 85 4.32 8.23 -8.97
CA TRP A 85 5.03 7.92 -7.73
C TRP A 85 4.09 7.34 -6.68
N ASN A 86 4.52 7.39 -5.41
CA ASN A 86 3.73 6.84 -4.32
C ASN A 86 2.58 7.75 -3.89
N LEU A 87 1.58 7.11 -3.29
CA LEU A 87 0.35 7.72 -2.84
C LEU A 87 0.58 8.83 -1.80
N SER A 88 1.54 8.67 -0.90
CA SER A 88 1.95 9.69 0.08
C SER A 88 2.35 11.01 -0.61
N ASN A 89 3.25 10.94 -1.59
CA ASN A 89 3.70 12.10 -2.34
C ASN A 89 2.57 12.74 -3.15
N PHE A 90 1.68 11.92 -3.72
CA PHE A 90 0.53 12.40 -4.47
C PHE A 90 -0.45 13.15 -3.57
N LEU A 91 -0.89 12.55 -2.47
CA LEU A 91 -1.88 13.12 -1.55
C LEU A 91 -1.40 14.42 -0.89
N ARG A 92 -0.09 14.54 -0.60
CA ARG A 92 0.49 15.79 -0.07
C ARG A 92 0.41 16.95 -1.07
N LYS A 93 0.46 16.66 -2.38
CA LYS A 93 0.37 17.66 -3.45
C LYS A 93 -1.06 17.92 -3.92
N HIS A 94 -1.95 16.96 -3.70
CA HIS A 94 -3.32 16.94 -4.19
C HIS A 94 -4.31 16.65 -3.04
N ALA A 95 -4.28 17.49 -2.00
CA ALA A 95 -5.14 17.32 -0.83
C ALA A 95 -6.64 17.34 -1.21
N GLU A 96 -6.99 18.05 -2.27
CA GLU A 96 -8.33 18.18 -2.87
C GLU A 96 -8.82 16.93 -3.61
N THR A 97 -8.03 15.84 -3.64
CA THR A 97 -8.43 14.58 -4.27
C THR A 97 -9.82 14.14 -3.79
N SER A 98 -10.72 13.89 -4.74
CA SER A 98 -12.12 13.56 -4.47
C SER A 98 -12.29 12.30 -3.62
N SER A 99 -13.37 12.25 -2.83
CA SER A 99 -13.73 11.06 -2.06
C SER A 99 -13.95 9.83 -2.93
N GLN A 100 -14.44 10.00 -4.16
CA GLN A 100 -14.62 8.90 -5.12
C GLN A 100 -13.27 8.25 -5.48
N GLN A 101 -12.26 9.06 -5.80
CA GLN A 101 -10.92 8.55 -6.13
C GLN A 101 -10.28 7.86 -4.92
N ARG A 102 -10.41 8.44 -3.72
CA ARG A 102 -9.90 7.84 -2.47
C ARG A 102 -10.56 6.47 -2.21
N LEU A 103 -11.87 6.36 -2.41
CA LEU A 103 -12.58 5.08 -2.27
C LEU A 103 -12.18 4.05 -3.34
N GLN A 104 -11.88 4.50 -4.56
CA GLN A 104 -11.34 3.62 -5.61
C GLN A 104 -9.97 3.07 -5.21
N TRP A 105 -9.07 3.90 -4.67
CA TRP A 105 -7.79 3.42 -4.15
C TRP A 105 -7.95 2.44 -2.99
N ALA A 106 -8.84 2.72 -2.04
CA ALA A 106 -9.15 1.82 -0.95
C ALA A 106 -9.57 0.42 -1.44
N GLN A 107 -10.43 0.36 -2.46
CA GLN A 107 -10.83 -0.88 -3.11
C GLN A 107 -9.63 -1.58 -3.78
N GLN A 108 -8.90 -0.88 -4.64
CA GLN A 108 -7.80 -1.46 -5.43
C GLN A 108 -6.69 -2.04 -4.55
N VAL A 109 -6.32 -1.34 -3.48
CA VAL A 109 -5.28 -1.78 -2.54
C VAL A 109 -5.74 -3.01 -1.76
N THR A 110 -6.99 -3.01 -1.30
CA THR A 110 -7.54 -4.16 -0.55
C THR A 110 -7.70 -5.39 -1.45
N ASP A 111 -8.14 -5.20 -2.70
CA ASP A 111 -8.24 -6.26 -3.72
C ASP A 111 -6.86 -6.86 -4.04
N ALA A 112 -5.83 -6.02 -4.21
CA ALA A 112 -4.46 -6.47 -4.37
C ALA A 112 -3.97 -7.28 -3.16
N LEU A 113 -4.27 -6.84 -1.94
CA LEU A 113 -3.90 -7.57 -0.72
C LEU A 113 -4.58 -8.94 -0.63
N CYS A 114 -5.84 -9.07 -1.09
CA CYS A 114 -6.51 -10.36 -1.19
C CYS A 114 -5.73 -11.34 -2.07
N PHE A 115 -5.21 -10.86 -3.21
CA PHE A 115 -4.38 -11.67 -4.10
C PHE A 115 -3.06 -12.07 -3.43
N VAL A 116 -2.38 -11.12 -2.76
CA VAL A 116 -1.13 -11.34 -2.04
C VAL A 116 -1.28 -12.43 -0.96
N HIS A 117 -2.30 -12.33 -0.10
CA HIS A 117 -2.56 -13.31 0.95
C HIS A 117 -2.91 -14.70 0.37
N ARG A 118 -3.67 -14.76 -0.72
CA ARG A 118 -4.00 -16.03 -1.40
C ARG A 118 -2.76 -16.73 -1.98
N ALA A 119 -1.75 -15.97 -2.38
CA ALA A 119 -0.46 -16.48 -2.84
C ALA A 119 0.49 -16.89 -1.71
N ASN A 120 -0.01 -16.89 -0.46
CA ASN A 120 0.74 -17.22 0.76
C ASN A 120 1.92 -16.27 1.02
N VAL A 121 1.67 -14.98 0.76
CA VAL A 121 2.60 -13.88 1.03
C VAL A 121 2.02 -13.00 2.13
N ILE A 122 2.84 -12.67 3.12
CA ILE A 122 2.56 -11.58 4.07
C ILE A 122 3.39 -10.39 3.63
N HIS A 123 2.75 -9.25 3.35
CA HIS A 123 3.43 -8.07 2.84
C HIS A 123 4.43 -7.54 3.87
N GLY A 124 4.01 -7.36 5.12
CA GLY A 124 4.86 -6.98 6.26
C GLY A 124 5.28 -5.51 6.29
N ASP A 125 5.27 -4.81 5.16
CA ASP A 125 5.55 -3.36 5.07
C ASP A 125 4.44 -2.59 4.32
N LEU A 126 3.17 -2.88 4.65
CA LEU A 126 2.05 -2.27 3.94
C LEU A 126 1.88 -0.81 4.37
N THR A 127 2.43 0.12 3.58
CA THR A 127 2.34 1.57 3.82
C THR A 127 1.89 2.31 2.56
N TRP A 128 1.40 3.54 2.72
CA TRP A 128 1.08 4.41 1.59
C TRP A 128 2.29 4.81 0.71
N ASN A 129 3.52 4.58 1.17
CA ASN A 129 4.72 4.82 0.37
C ASN A 129 4.95 3.67 -0.62
N ASN A 130 4.39 2.50 -0.32
CA ASN A 130 4.47 1.27 -1.12
C ASN A 130 3.23 1.10 -2.02
N ILE A 131 2.38 2.12 -2.12
CA ILE A 131 1.27 2.18 -3.06
C ILE A 131 1.65 3.18 -4.14
N LEU A 132 1.94 2.69 -5.34
CA LEU A 132 2.28 3.50 -6.50
C LEU A 132 1.04 3.80 -7.33
N LEU A 133 1.10 4.91 -8.08
CA LEU A 133 0.01 5.36 -8.93
C LEU A 133 0.42 5.34 -10.41
N THR A 134 -0.43 4.74 -11.25
CA THR A 134 -0.29 4.77 -12.71
C THR A 134 -0.62 6.17 -13.26
N ASP A 135 -0.44 6.37 -14.58
CA ASP A 135 -0.85 7.61 -15.23
C ASP A 135 -2.36 7.87 -15.13
N GLU A 136 -3.17 6.81 -15.11
CA GLU A 136 -4.62 6.81 -14.93
C GLU A 136 -5.07 6.95 -13.47
N LEU A 137 -4.12 7.12 -12.54
CA LEU A 137 -4.34 7.16 -11.09
C LEU A 137 -4.91 5.85 -10.53
N ASP A 138 -4.58 4.70 -11.12
CA ASP A 138 -4.85 3.41 -10.51
C ASP A 138 -3.77 3.06 -9.49
N ALA A 139 -4.18 2.53 -8.33
CA ALA A 139 -3.27 2.12 -7.27
C ALA A 139 -2.68 0.73 -7.53
N LYS A 140 -1.35 0.65 -7.36
CA LYS A 140 -0.58 -0.59 -7.45
C LYS A 140 0.24 -0.79 -6.18
N LEU A 141 0.00 -1.89 -5.48
CA LEU A 141 0.81 -2.31 -4.35
C LEU A 141 2.18 -2.79 -4.85
N ALA A 142 3.24 -2.37 -4.16
CA ALA A 142 4.63 -2.56 -4.56
C ALA A 142 5.53 -2.83 -3.34
N ASP A 143 6.80 -3.12 -3.61
CA ASP A 143 7.87 -3.41 -2.65
C ASP A 143 7.64 -4.64 -1.76
N PHE A 144 8.05 -5.80 -2.27
CA PHE A 144 7.97 -7.07 -1.53
C PHE A 144 9.33 -7.54 -0.99
N ALA A 145 10.33 -6.64 -0.96
CA ALA A 145 11.70 -6.99 -0.54
C ALA A 145 11.82 -7.34 0.94
N GLY A 146 10.89 -6.84 1.77
CA GLY A 146 10.78 -7.17 3.20
C GLY A 146 9.79 -8.28 3.52
N SER A 147 9.04 -8.76 2.52
CA SER A 147 7.88 -9.63 2.70
C SER A 147 8.23 -11.06 3.07
N SER A 148 7.25 -11.78 3.61
CA SER A 148 7.34 -13.21 3.86
C SER A 148 6.73 -14.01 2.72
N LEU A 149 7.43 -15.06 2.29
CA LEU A 149 6.93 -16.06 1.36
C LEU A 149 6.89 -17.41 2.07
N ASP A 150 5.71 -18.04 2.15
CA ASP A 150 5.52 -19.34 2.82
C ASP A 150 6.00 -19.38 4.29
N GLY A 151 5.86 -18.26 5.00
CA GLY A 151 6.24 -18.15 6.41
C GLY A 151 7.73 -17.92 6.65
N SER A 152 8.51 -17.52 5.62
CA SER A 152 9.86 -17.00 5.83
C SER A 152 9.85 -15.79 6.78
N ALA A 153 10.96 -15.51 7.45
CA ALA A 153 11.05 -14.32 8.29
C ALA A 153 10.86 -13.04 7.47
N LEU A 154 10.24 -12.02 8.08
CA LEU A 154 10.24 -10.66 7.53
C LEU A 154 11.66 -10.11 7.57
N MET A 155 12.05 -9.37 6.52
CA MET A 155 13.38 -8.77 6.41
C MET A 155 13.39 -7.26 6.68
N ILE A 156 12.30 -6.75 7.27
CA ILE A 156 12.07 -5.34 7.50
C ILE A 156 11.47 -5.09 8.88
N ALA A 157 11.76 -3.92 9.44
CA ALA A 157 11.09 -3.42 10.63
C ALA A 157 9.78 -2.72 10.21
N VAL A 158 8.71 -2.98 10.95
CA VAL A 158 7.41 -2.35 10.70
C VAL A 158 7.42 -0.93 11.28
N ASP A 159 6.86 0.03 10.54
CA ASP A 159 6.69 1.40 11.03
C ASP A 159 5.71 1.46 12.19
N SER A 160 6.04 2.21 13.25
CA SER A 160 5.24 2.32 14.47
C SER A 160 3.78 2.74 14.22
N SER A 161 3.49 3.48 13.15
CA SER A 161 2.12 3.86 12.77
C SER A 161 1.28 2.74 12.12
N HIS A 162 1.93 1.65 11.73
CA HIS A 162 1.34 0.46 11.10
C HIS A 162 1.57 -0.83 11.92
N GLU A 163 2.29 -0.73 13.04
CA GLU A 163 2.71 -1.89 13.84
C GLU A 163 1.54 -2.48 14.64
N TYR A 164 1.20 -3.72 14.30
CA TYR A 164 0.19 -4.49 15.02
C TYR A 164 0.73 -4.92 16.40
N PRO A 165 -0.01 -4.73 17.51
CA PRO A 165 0.43 -5.12 18.86
C PRO A 165 0.50 -6.65 19.10
N GLY A 166 0.25 -7.46 18.07
CA GLY A 166 0.33 -8.92 18.12
C GLY A 166 1.47 -9.49 17.25
N PRO A 167 1.37 -10.76 16.83
CA PRO A 167 2.39 -11.37 15.97
C PRO A 167 2.54 -10.63 14.63
N LEU A 168 3.73 -10.07 14.38
CA LEU A 168 4.02 -9.27 13.18
C LEU A 168 3.98 -10.10 11.89
N LEU A 169 4.43 -11.36 11.95
CA LEU A 169 4.32 -12.28 10.82
C LEU A 169 2.92 -12.92 10.81
N SER A 170 1.91 -12.15 10.41
CA SER A 170 0.53 -12.65 10.34
C SER A 170 -0.34 -11.86 9.35
N ILE A 171 -1.40 -12.50 8.88
CA ILE A 171 -2.47 -11.81 8.11
C ILE A 171 -3.03 -10.65 8.92
N LYS A 172 -3.23 -10.83 10.24
CA LYS A 172 -3.76 -9.78 11.13
C LYS A 172 -2.87 -8.54 11.15
N ALA A 173 -1.55 -8.70 11.08
CA ALA A 173 -0.63 -7.58 11.00
C ALA A 173 -0.79 -6.78 9.70
N ASP A 174 -0.88 -7.46 8.55
CA ASP A 174 -1.17 -6.81 7.26
C ASP A 174 -2.54 -6.11 7.27
N LEU A 175 -3.57 -6.71 7.90
CA LEU A 175 -4.89 -6.08 7.99
C LEU A 175 -4.89 -4.85 8.91
N PHE A 176 -4.11 -4.87 9.99
CA PHE A 176 -3.92 -3.71 10.85
C PHE A 176 -3.25 -2.57 10.08
N ALA A 177 -2.15 -2.87 9.38
CA ALA A 177 -1.44 -1.92 8.51
C ALA A 177 -2.34 -1.40 7.38
N LEU A 178 -3.20 -2.25 6.81
CA LEU A 178 -4.23 -1.85 5.85
C LEU A 178 -5.18 -0.81 6.46
N GLY A 179 -5.58 -0.96 7.73
CA GLY A 179 -6.35 0.06 8.45
C GLY A 179 -5.65 1.43 8.42
N SER A 180 -4.35 1.46 8.73
CA SER A 180 -3.53 2.68 8.68
C SER A 180 -3.41 3.27 7.27
N VAL A 181 -3.28 2.42 6.25
CA VAL A 181 -3.29 2.83 4.83
C VAL A 181 -4.64 3.42 4.43
N LEU A 182 -5.75 2.76 4.77
CA LEU A 182 -7.10 3.23 4.47
C LEU A 182 -7.40 4.56 5.17
N TYR A 183 -6.98 4.72 6.43
CA TYR A 183 -7.03 6.00 7.12
C TYR A 183 -6.28 7.07 6.34
N SER A 184 -5.03 6.79 5.94
CA SER A 184 -4.18 7.73 5.22
C SER A 184 -4.74 8.10 3.85
N ILE A 185 -5.35 7.14 3.13
CA ILE A 185 -6.07 7.36 1.88
C ILE A 185 -7.21 8.34 2.08
N MET A 186 -7.96 8.23 3.18
CA MET A 186 -9.17 9.03 3.39
C MET A 186 -8.87 10.42 3.96
N THR A 187 -7.88 10.53 4.86
CA THR A 187 -7.57 11.78 5.57
C THR A 187 -6.42 12.57 4.93
N GLY A 188 -5.56 11.90 4.16
CA GLY A 188 -4.29 12.48 3.68
C GLY A 188 -3.21 12.56 4.76
N ALA A 189 -3.40 11.96 5.93
CA ALA A 189 -2.48 11.97 7.06
C ALA A 189 -2.29 10.58 7.66
N LEU A 190 -1.10 10.33 8.24
CA LEU A 190 -0.86 9.09 8.97
C LEU A 190 -1.68 9.03 10.27
N PRO A 191 -2.06 7.83 10.76
CA PRO A 191 -2.56 7.72 12.12
C PRO A 191 -1.49 8.21 13.10
N TYR A 192 -1.91 9.02 14.08
CA TYR A 192 -1.00 9.67 15.04
C TYR A 192 0.14 10.49 14.41
N GLN A 193 -0.12 11.14 13.26
CA GLN A 193 0.88 11.94 12.55
C GLN A 193 1.61 12.96 13.43
N ASP A 194 0.92 13.60 14.37
CA ASP A 194 1.53 14.59 15.27
C ASP A 194 2.56 13.94 16.21
N LEU A 195 2.24 12.76 16.77
CA LEU A 195 3.16 12.01 17.63
C LEU A 195 4.38 11.50 16.85
N LEU A 196 4.21 11.08 15.60
CA LEU A 196 5.32 10.72 14.72
C LEU A 196 6.26 11.92 14.47
N GLN A 197 5.70 13.11 14.24
CA GLN A 197 6.49 14.33 14.05
C GLN A 197 7.25 14.74 15.32
N GLU A 198 6.70 14.43 16.48
CA GLU A 198 7.35 14.62 17.79
C GLU A 198 8.34 13.50 18.15
N GLY A 199 8.48 12.45 17.32
CA GLY A 199 9.35 11.31 17.58
C GLY A 199 8.87 10.39 18.71
N LYS A 200 7.57 10.36 18.98
CA LYS A 200 6.94 9.62 20.09
C LYS A 200 6.43 8.24 19.66
N GLU A 201 7.30 7.47 19.04
CA GLU A 201 6.96 6.14 18.52
C GLU A 201 6.51 5.18 19.62
N ASP A 202 7.17 5.18 20.78
CA ASP A 202 6.80 4.34 21.93
C ASP A 202 5.40 4.68 22.47
N GLU A 203 4.99 5.95 22.38
CA GLU A 203 3.64 6.36 22.79
C GLU A 203 2.59 5.80 21.83
N ILE A 204 2.85 5.80 20.53
CA ILE A 204 1.96 5.20 19.53
C ILE A 204 1.77 3.69 19.80
N LYS A 205 2.87 2.98 20.08
CA LYS A 205 2.79 1.55 20.43
C LYS A 205 1.95 1.32 21.67
N PHE A 206 2.17 2.12 22.72
CA PHE A 206 1.37 2.06 23.95
C PHE A 206 -0.13 2.32 23.70
N LEU A 207 -0.48 3.27 22.82
CA LEU A 207 -1.86 3.55 22.45
C LEU A 207 -2.50 2.34 21.75
N TYR A 208 -1.80 1.75 20.77
CA TYR A 208 -2.29 0.57 20.04
C TYR A 208 -2.44 -0.66 20.95
N GLU A 209 -1.49 -0.93 21.85
CA GLU A 209 -1.61 -1.98 22.86
C GLU A 209 -2.80 -1.75 23.80
N GLY A 210 -3.08 -0.49 24.14
CA GLY A 210 -4.24 -0.08 24.93
C GLY A 210 -5.57 -0.11 24.17
N GLY A 211 -5.57 -0.45 22.89
CA GLY A 211 -6.77 -0.42 22.03
C GLY A 211 -7.32 0.99 21.80
N MET A 212 -6.47 2.01 21.97
CA MET A 212 -6.77 3.40 21.67
C MET A 212 -6.31 3.69 20.24
N PHE A 213 -7.23 4.19 19.42
CA PHE A 213 -6.99 4.46 18.00
C PHE A 213 -7.44 5.87 17.65
N PRO A 214 -6.96 6.44 16.51
CA PRO A 214 -7.49 7.68 15.98
C PRO A 214 -8.99 7.62 15.72
N GLU A 215 -9.64 8.78 15.74
CA GLU A 215 -11.07 8.90 15.44
C GLU A 215 -11.36 8.56 13.98
N THR A 216 -12.44 7.81 13.73
CA THR A 216 -12.81 7.34 12.39
C THR A 216 -14.27 7.58 12.03
N GLU A 217 -15.10 8.11 12.92
CA GLU A 217 -16.53 8.33 12.67
C GLU A 217 -16.75 9.34 11.53
N THR A 218 -15.85 10.32 11.42
CA THR A 218 -15.87 11.35 10.37
C THR A 218 -15.11 10.94 9.10
N VAL A 219 -14.45 9.77 9.07
CA VAL A 219 -13.57 9.32 7.99
C VAL A 219 -14.35 8.62 6.86
N GLY A 220 -15.34 9.34 6.32
CA GLY A 220 -16.13 8.92 5.18
C GLY A 220 -16.87 7.57 5.38
N PRO A 221 -17.29 6.90 4.29
CA PRO A 221 -18.13 5.71 4.40
C PRO A 221 -17.38 4.46 4.89
N ILE A 222 -16.04 4.48 4.95
CA ILE A 222 -15.21 3.33 5.37
C ILE A 222 -14.59 3.50 6.76
N GLY A 223 -14.94 4.54 7.51
CA GLY A 223 -14.41 4.79 8.85
C GLY A 223 -14.58 3.62 9.83
N ALA A 224 -15.77 2.99 9.84
CA ALA A 224 -16.03 1.81 10.66
C ALA A 224 -15.16 0.60 10.25
N ILE A 225 -14.80 0.48 8.97
CA ILE A 225 -13.96 -0.59 8.45
C ILE A 225 -12.52 -0.39 8.94
N ILE A 226 -12.01 0.85 8.87
CA ILE A 226 -10.68 1.23 9.40
C ILE A 226 -10.57 0.84 10.88
N MET A 227 -11.55 1.24 11.70
CA MET A 227 -11.57 0.91 13.12
C MET A 227 -11.57 -0.61 13.36
N LYS A 228 -12.31 -1.38 12.56
CA LYS A 228 -12.34 -2.84 12.68
C LYS A 228 -11.04 -3.52 12.27
N CYS A 229 -10.31 -2.97 11.30
CA CYS A 229 -8.95 -3.41 10.98
C CYS A 229 -8.03 -3.26 12.21
N TRP A 230 -8.02 -2.10 12.85
CA TRP A 230 -7.20 -1.85 14.03
C TRP A 230 -7.61 -2.70 15.25
N GLN A 231 -8.90 -2.97 15.40
CA GLN A 231 -9.43 -3.87 16.44
C GLN A 231 -9.24 -5.36 16.13
N ALA A 232 -8.54 -5.71 15.05
CA ALA A 232 -8.28 -7.09 14.61
C ALA A 232 -9.56 -7.92 14.39
N LYS A 233 -10.66 -7.29 13.96
CA LYS A 233 -11.99 -7.91 13.80
C LYS A 233 -12.19 -8.66 12.48
N TYR A 234 -11.24 -8.60 11.55
CA TYR A 234 -11.29 -9.31 10.26
C TYR A 234 -10.29 -10.45 10.23
N ASP A 235 -10.66 -11.59 9.67
CA ASP A 235 -9.78 -12.75 9.55
C ASP A 235 -9.05 -12.80 8.20
N SER A 236 -9.58 -12.12 7.17
CA SER A 236 -8.97 -12.07 5.85
C SER A 236 -9.13 -10.70 5.18
N ALA A 237 -8.27 -10.41 4.20
CA ALA A 237 -8.42 -9.23 3.34
C ALA A 237 -9.71 -9.28 2.51
N VAL A 238 -10.25 -10.47 2.23
CA VAL A 238 -11.51 -10.67 1.51
C VAL A 238 -12.69 -10.14 2.31
N ASP A 239 -12.69 -10.33 3.63
CA ASP A 239 -13.74 -9.78 4.50
C ASP A 239 -13.73 -8.25 4.48
N VAL A 240 -12.53 -7.65 4.52
CA VAL A 240 -12.34 -6.19 4.42
C VAL A 240 -12.82 -5.68 3.06
N HIS A 241 -12.40 -6.34 1.96
CA HIS A 241 -12.76 -5.96 0.61
C HIS A 241 -14.27 -5.96 0.40
N THR A 242 -14.94 -7.05 0.81
CA THR A 242 -16.39 -7.22 0.69
C THR A 242 -17.12 -6.08 1.38
N GLU A 243 -16.70 -5.72 2.60
CA GLU A 243 -17.37 -4.66 3.33
C GLU A 243 -17.09 -3.26 2.77
N ILE A 244 -15.90 -3.01 2.20
CA ILE A 244 -15.61 -1.77 1.47
C ILE A 244 -16.55 -1.64 0.26
N GLU A 245 -16.74 -2.71 -0.52
CA GLU A 245 -17.67 -2.70 -1.65
C GLU A 245 -19.10 -2.39 -1.21
N GLU A 246 -19.58 -3.03 -0.15
CA GLU A 246 -20.90 -2.74 0.41
C GLU A 246 -21.03 -1.30 0.88
N ALA A 247 -20.03 -0.76 1.58
CA ALA A 247 -20.03 0.61 2.08
C ALA A 247 -20.10 1.62 0.94
N ILE A 248 -19.37 1.37 -0.16
CA ILE A 248 -19.37 2.23 -1.35
C ILE A 248 -20.72 2.19 -2.07
N VAL A 249 -21.35 1.03 -2.21
CA VAL A 249 -22.68 0.89 -2.81
C VAL A 249 -23.73 1.63 -1.97
N LYS A 250 -23.69 1.48 -0.65
CA LYS A 250 -24.58 2.20 0.28
C LYS A 250 -24.37 3.71 0.18
N HIS A 251 -23.12 4.17 0.14
CA HIS A 251 -22.79 5.60 0.03
C HIS A 251 -23.29 6.23 -1.28
N LYS A 252 -23.11 5.55 -2.42
CA LYS A 252 -23.64 6.01 -3.73
C LYS A 252 -25.16 6.15 -3.69
N SER A 253 -25.85 5.16 -3.10
CA SER A 253 -27.31 5.18 -2.98
C SER A 253 -27.81 6.36 -2.14
N THR A 254 -27.14 6.67 -1.03
CA THR A 254 -27.49 7.81 -0.17
C THR A 254 -27.31 9.16 -0.90
N ILE A 255 -26.24 9.32 -1.68
CA ILE A 255 -26.00 10.55 -2.46
C ILE A 255 -27.06 10.70 -3.55
N SER A 256 -27.41 9.62 -4.26
CA SER A 256 -28.42 9.67 -5.31
C SER A 256 -29.82 10.03 -4.78
N VAL A 257 -30.19 9.58 -3.58
CA VAL A 257 -31.48 9.94 -2.95
C VAL A 257 -31.52 11.41 -2.52
N GLN A 258 -30.40 11.99 -2.08
CA GLN A 258 -30.31 13.40 -1.69
C GLN A 258 -30.33 14.37 -2.89
N GLN A 259 -30.08 13.88 -4.12
CA GLN A 259 -30.06 14.69 -5.34
C GLN A 259 -31.38 14.68 -6.15
N CYS A 260 -32.39 13.90 -5.74
CA CYS A 260 -33.71 13.96 -6.38
C CYS A 260 -34.49 15.20 -5.92
N PRO A 261 -34.86 16.14 -6.82
CA PRO A 261 -35.77 17.23 -6.47
C PRO A 261 -37.14 16.62 -6.14
N SER A 262 -37.76 17.08 -5.06
CA SER A 262 -39.17 16.82 -4.77
C SER A 262 -40.03 17.40 -5.89
N ASN A 263 -40.36 16.59 -6.90
CA ASN A 263 -41.43 16.91 -7.83
C ASN A 263 -42.73 16.97 -7.04
N SER A 264 -43.20 18.19 -6.75
CA SER A 264 -44.56 18.45 -6.31
C SER A 264 -45.51 18.27 -7.50
N PRO A 265 -46.54 17.41 -7.41
CA PRO A 265 -47.64 17.46 -8.35
C PRO A 265 -48.62 18.51 -7.84
N SER A 266 -48.60 19.72 -8.41
CA SER A 266 -49.72 20.64 -8.23
C SER A 266 -50.88 20.15 -9.10
N CYS A 267 -51.80 19.42 -8.45
CA CYS A 267 -53.17 19.21 -8.90
C CYS A 267 -53.91 20.55 -9.03
N SER A 268 -54.73 20.61 -10.08
CA SER A 268 -55.95 21.43 -10.29
C SER A 268 -55.86 22.94 -10.14
#